data_AF-A0A1U7CNR2-F1
#
_entry.id   AF-A0A1U7CNR2-F1
#
_cell.length_a   1.000
_cell.length_b   1.000
_cell.length_c   1.000
_cell.angle_alpha   90.00
_cell.angle_beta   90.00
_cell.angle_gamma   90.00
#
_symmetry.space_group_name_H-M   'P 1'
#
loop_
_entity.id
_entity.type
_entity.pdbx_description
1 polymer ?
#
loop_
_entity_poly.entity_id
_entity_poly.type
_entity_poly.pdbx_seq_one_letter_code
_entity_poly.pdbx_strand_id
1 'polypeptide(L)'
;MFLRFRKMRGKTYWQVIESYRDGKRLRHRTVFRLGAYETREAAQLAWDEAVAKQEESRSGAEGDREACLAALGLTFPTTLEQVRAAYRRKAVEIHPDRGGTHEAMVELNQAYQAAREMVEA
;
A
#
# COMPACT_ATOMS: atom_id res chain seq x y z
N MET A 1 15.99 -11.07 -5.46
CA MET A 1 16.30 -11.19 -4.01
C MET A 1 16.72 -12.64 -3.72
N PHE A 2 17.38 -12.91 -2.59
CA PHE A 2 17.73 -14.27 -2.19
C PHE A 2 17.79 -14.42 -0.67
N LEU A 3 17.63 -15.64 -0.17
CA LEU A 3 17.75 -15.95 1.24
C LEU A 3 19.21 -16.19 1.64
N ARG A 4 19.61 -15.59 2.76
CA ARG A 4 20.89 -15.81 3.41
C ARG A 4 20.63 -16.23 4.85
N PHE A 5 21.42 -17.18 5.36
CA PHE A 5 21.38 -17.51 6.77
C PHE A 5 22.68 -17.16 7.49
N ARG A 6 22.57 -16.97 8.81
CA ARG A 6 23.69 -16.91 9.73
C ARG A 6 23.44 -17.85 10.90
N LYS A 7 24.43 -18.67 11.23
CA LYS A 7 24.40 -19.50 12.44
C LYS A 7 24.87 -18.68 13.64
N MET A 8 24.10 -18.70 14.73
CA MET A 8 24.43 -18.07 16.01
C MET A 8 23.96 -18.97 17.15
N ARG A 9 24.86 -19.33 18.08
CA ARG A 9 24.53 -20.13 19.28
C ARG A 9 23.65 -21.37 18.96
N GLY A 10 24.00 -22.11 17.91
CA GLY A 10 23.26 -23.32 17.48
C GLY A 10 21.97 -23.07 16.71
N LYS A 11 21.51 -21.81 16.58
CA LYS A 11 20.31 -21.45 15.80
C LYS A 11 20.68 -20.88 14.44
N THR A 12 19.88 -21.21 13.43
CA THR A 12 20.03 -20.69 12.05
C THR A 12 19.04 -19.56 11.83
N TYR A 13 19.55 -18.34 11.66
CA TYR A 13 18.73 -17.15 11.40
C TYR A 13 18.73 -16.81 9.92
N TRP A 14 17.55 -16.67 9.35
CA TRP A 14 17.35 -16.38 7.93
C TRP A 14 17.01 -14.92 7.69
N GLN A 15 17.52 -14.40 6.58
CA GLN A 15 17.41 -13.01 6.16
C GLN A 15 17.15 -12.96 4.66
N VAL A 16 16.26 -12.08 4.23
CA VAL A 16 16.03 -11.76 2.82
C VAL A 16 17.01 -10.67 2.42
N ILE A 17 17.79 -10.94 1.39
CA ILE A 17 18.81 -10.05 0.86
C ILE A 17 18.37 -9.59 -0.52
N GLU A 18 18.40 -8.27 -0.72
CA GLU A 18 18.25 -7.66 -2.03
C GLU A 18 19.61 -7.27 -2.58
N SER A 19 19.88 -7.71 -3.82
CA SER A 19 21.03 -7.26 -4.59
C SER A 19 20.63 -6.08 -5.44
N TYR A 20 21.40 -5.00 -5.40
CA TYR A 20 21.21 -3.82 -6.23
C TYR A 20 22.54 -3.35 -6.80
N ARG A 21 22.49 -2.64 -7.93
CA ARG A 21 23.68 -2.03 -8.53
C ARG A 21 23.83 -0.61 -8.03
N ASP A 22 25.00 -0.31 -7.50
CA ASP A 22 25.47 1.03 -7.16
C ASP A 22 26.58 1.39 -8.17
N GLY A 23 26.18 1.98 -9.29
CA GLY A 23 27.04 2.17 -10.46
C GLY A 23 27.59 0.83 -10.99
N LYS A 24 28.92 0.66 -10.90
CA LYS A 24 29.62 -0.57 -11.33
C LYS A 24 29.71 -1.65 -10.24
N ARG A 25 29.27 -1.38 -9.01
CA ARG A 25 29.39 -2.30 -7.87
C ARG A 25 28.07 -3.01 -7.60
N LEU A 26 28.09 -4.34 -7.50
CA LEU A 26 26.97 -5.10 -6.95
C LEU A 26 27.02 -4.97 -5.41
N ARG A 27 25.94 -4.45 -4.82
CA ARG A 27 25.77 -4.37 -3.37
C ARG A 27 24.61 -5.23 -2.91
N HIS A 28 24.62 -5.54 -1.62
CA HIS A 28 23.58 -6.31 -0.97
C HIS A 28 23.08 -5.54 0.25
N ARG A 29 21.77 -5.51 0.47
CA ARG A 29 21.16 -5.03 1.71
C ARG A 29 20.19 -6.05 2.26
N THR A 30 20.10 -6.12 3.59
CA THR A 30 19.06 -6.91 4.26
C THR A 30 17.75 -6.15 4.18
N VAL A 31 16.75 -6.73 3.53
CA VAL A 31 15.41 -6.13 3.40
C VAL A 31 14.45 -6.68 4.46
N PHE A 32 14.66 -7.92 4.89
CA PHE A 32 13.82 -8.54 5.92
C PHE A 32 14.60 -9.54 6.77
N ARG A 33 14.27 -9.65 8.06
CA ARG A 33 14.81 -10.69 8.94
C ARG A 33 13.67 -11.65 9.26
N LEU A 34 13.72 -12.83 8.67
CA LEU A 34 12.68 -13.86 8.86
C LEU A 34 12.71 -14.41 10.28
N GLY A 35 13.90 -14.51 10.89
CA GLY A 35 14.07 -15.10 12.22
C GLY A 35 14.71 -16.48 12.15
N ALA A 36 14.53 -17.29 13.19
CA ALA A 36 15.15 -18.60 13.28
C ALA A 36 14.27 -19.68 12.67
N TYR A 37 14.79 -20.40 11.68
CA TYR A 37 14.13 -21.56 11.06
C TYR A 37 15.14 -22.70 10.95
N GLU A 38 14.66 -23.91 11.18
CA GLU A 38 15.49 -25.12 11.19
C GLU A 38 16.01 -25.47 9.79
N THR A 39 15.16 -25.32 8.77
CA THR A 39 15.48 -25.65 7.38
C THR A 39 15.35 -24.43 6.47
N ARG A 40 15.95 -24.54 5.27
CA ARG A 40 15.83 -23.51 4.23
C ARG A 40 14.41 -23.45 3.70
N GLU A 41 13.79 -24.60 3.57
CA GLU A 41 12.44 -24.79 3.04
C GLU A 41 11.43 -24.09 3.96
N ALA A 42 11.57 -24.22 5.28
CA ALA A 42 10.73 -23.51 6.24
C ALA A 42 10.92 -21.98 6.16
N ALA A 43 12.17 -21.51 5.98
CA ALA A 43 12.43 -20.09 5.79
C ALA A 43 11.90 -19.55 4.46
N GLN A 44 11.95 -20.36 3.39
CA GLN A 44 11.41 -20.01 2.09
C GLN A 44 9.89 -19.92 2.13
N LEU A 45 9.22 -20.91 2.73
CA LEU A 45 7.77 -20.89 2.91
C LEU A 45 7.32 -19.65 3.70
N ALA A 46 8.01 -19.34 4.81
CA ALA A 46 7.69 -18.16 5.61
C ALA A 46 7.89 -16.84 4.84
N TRP A 47 8.87 -16.79 3.92
CA TRP A 47 9.05 -15.64 3.03
C TRP A 47 7.93 -15.56 2.01
N ASP A 48 7.59 -16.67 1.36
CA ASP A 48 6.55 -16.72 0.33
C ASP A 48 5.18 -16.36 0.93
N GLU A 49 4.86 -16.84 2.14
CA GLU A 49 3.67 -16.44 2.91
C GLU A 49 3.67 -14.95 3.24
N ALA A 50 4.83 -14.39 3.64
CA ALA A 50 4.94 -12.97 3.95
C ALA A 50 4.75 -12.09 2.70
N VAL A 51 5.30 -12.52 1.55
CA VAL A 51 5.09 -11.86 0.25
C VAL A 51 3.62 -11.91 -0.14
N ALA A 52 3.00 -13.09 -0.10
CA ALA A 52 1.59 -13.25 -0.43
C ALA A 52 0.69 -12.36 0.45
N LYS A 53 0.95 -12.32 1.76
CA LYS A 53 0.22 -11.45 2.71
C LYS A 53 0.43 -9.96 2.41
N GLN A 54 1.64 -9.57 1.99
CA GLN A 54 1.94 -8.19 1.63
C GLN A 54 1.25 -7.79 0.30
N GLU A 55 1.21 -8.69 -0.68
CA GLU A 55 0.51 -8.49 -1.95
C GLU A 55 -1.01 -8.43 -1.77
N GLU A 56 -1.59 -9.29 -0.92
CA GLU A 56 -3.00 -9.23 -0.56
C GLU A 56 -3.34 -7.90 0.14
N SER A 57 -2.54 -7.50 1.12
CA SER A 57 -2.71 -6.22 1.82
C SER A 57 -2.59 -5.02 0.86
N ARG A 58 -1.65 -5.10 -0.09
CA ARG A 58 -1.47 -4.06 -1.11
C ARG A 58 -2.63 -4.01 -2.08
N SER A 59 -3.11 -5.16 -2.54
CA SER A 59 -4.25 -5.25 -3.47
C SER A 59 -5.54 -4.74 -2.82
N GLY A 60 -5.74 -5.06 -1.53
CA GLY A 60 -6.82 -4.46 -0.73
C GLY A 60 -6.69 -2.93 -0.64
N ALA A 61 -5.50 -2.42 -0.31
CA ALA A 61 -5.25 -0.98 -0.24
C ALA A 61 -5.38 -0.27 -1.60
N GLU A 62 -4.99 -0.92 -2.70
CA GLU A 62 -5.19 -0.42 -4.07
C GLU A 62 -6.68 -0.39 -4.42
N GLY A 63 -7.45 -1.42 -4.05
CA GLY A 63 -8.90 -1.45 -4.19
C GLY A 63 -9.61 -0.36 -3.37
N ASP A 64 -9.21 -0.16 -2.12
CA ASP A 64 -9.74 0.89 -1.25
C ASP A 64 -9.44 2.28 -1.81
N ARG A 65 -8.23 2.46 -2.37
CA ARG A 65 -7.83 3.70 -3.06
C ARG A 65 -8.69 3.95 -4.30
N GLU A 66 -8.87 2.94 -5.15
CA GLU A 66 -9.72 3.04 -6.33
C GLU A 66 -11.16 3.37 -5.95
N ALA A 67 -11.71 2.75 -4.91
CA ALA A 67 -13.05 3.03 -4.41
C ALA A 67 -13.20 4.49 -3.92
N CYS A 68 -12.22 5.00 -3.17
CA CYS A 68 -12.21 6.39 -2.70
C CYS A 68 -12.15 7.40 -3.86
N LEU A 69 -11.34 7.14 -4.89
CA LEU A 69 -11.27 7.97 -6.08
C LEU A 69 -12.54 7.87 -6.94
N ALA A 70 -13.09 6.66 -7.09
CA ALA A 70 -14.33 6.41 -7.82
C ALA A 70 -15.53 7.15 -7.17
N ALA A 71 -15.59 7.20 -5.83
CA ALA A 71 -16.58 7.99 -5.10
C ALA A 71 -16.51 9.49 -5.43
N LEU A 72 -15.35 10.00 -5.86
CA LEU A 72 -15.19 11.36 -6.39
C LEU A 72 -15.32 11.45 -7.92
N GLY A 73 -15.46 10.32 -8.62
CA GLY A 73 -15.47 10.26 -10.08
C GLY A 73 -14.08 10.46 -10.71
N LEU A 74 -13.05 9.98 -10.02
CA LEU A 74 -11.65 10.06 -10.42
C LEU A 74 -11.03 8.66 -10.55
N THR A 75 -9.89 8.59 -11.24
CA THR A 75 -9.06 7.40 -11.36
C THR A 75 -7.59 7.76 -11.10
N PHE A 76 -6.77 6.77 -10.76
CA PHE A 76 -5.34 6.97 -10.58
C PHE A 76 -4.60 6.90 -11.93
N PRO A 77 -3.55 7.71 -12.17
CA PRO A 77 -2.99 8.75 -11.30
C PRO A 77 -3.83 10.02 -11.25
N THR A 78 -3.94 10.62 -10.06
CA THR A 78 -4.62 11.92 -9.87
C THR A 78 -3.80 12.85 -8.98
N THR A 79 -4.11 14.14 -9.04
CA THR A 79 -3.47 15.20 -8.27
C THR A 79 -4.42 15.80 -7.24
N LEU A 80 -3.87 16.43 -6.20
CA LEU A 80 -4.66 17.07 -5.15
C LEU A 80 -5.62 18.13 -5.71
N GLU A 81 -5.21 18.86 -6.75
CA GLU A 81 -6.07 19.83 -7.42
C GLU A 81 -7.28 19.17 -8.09
N GLN A 82 -7.09 18.01 -8.75
CA GLN A 82 -8.16 17.24 -9.36
C GLN A 82 -9.13 16.68 -8.32
N VAL A 83 -8.61 16.17 -7.18
CA VAL A 83 -9.41 15.71 -6.03
C VAL A 83 -10.29 16.85 -5.50
N ARG A 84 -9.71 18.04 -5.27
CA ARG A 84 -10.45 19.22 -4.80
C ARG A 84 -11.48 19.70 -5.82
N ALA A 85 -11.16 19.69 -7.11
CA ALA A 85 -12.08 20.11 -8.16
C ALA A 85 -13.27 19.15 -8.27
N ALA A 86 -13.03 17.84 -8.21
CA ALA A 86 -14.08 16.83 -8.24
C ALA A 86 -15.02 16.94 -7.02
N TYR A 87 -14.44 17.12 -5.82
CA TYR A 87 -15.20 17.35 -4.59
C TYR A 87 -16.13 18.57 -4.72
N ARG A 88 -15.63 19.72 -5.18
CA ARG A 88 -16.45 20.94 -5.33
C ARG A 88 -17.62 20.73 -6.29
N ARG A 89 -17.41 20.02 -7.41
CA ARG A 89 -18.47 19.72 -8.37
C ARG A 89 -19.57 18.87 -7.73
N LYS A 90 -19.19 17.77 -7.07
CA LYS A 90 -20.15 16.88 -6.41
C LYS A 90 -20.84 17.52 -5.22
N ALA A 91 -20.13 18.30 -4.41
CA ALA A 91 -20.70 18.99 -3.25
C ALA A 91 -21.81 19.97 -3.64
N VAL A 92 -21.70 20.62 -4.81
CA VAL A 92 -22.74 21.51 -5.35
C VAL A 92 -23.98 20.74 -5.79
N GLU A 93 -23.80 19.54 -6.34
CA GLU A 93 -24.87 18.66 -6.83
C GLU A 93 -25.66 18.01 -5.70
N ILE A 94 -24.98 17.54 -4.65
CA ILE A 94 -25.60 16.79 -3.55
C ILE A 94 -25.97 17.68 -2.34
N HIS A 95 -25.84 19.00 -2.45
CA HIS A 95 -26.07 19.90 -1.33
C HIS A 95 -27.51 19.79 -0.83
N PRO A 96 -27.77 19.67 0.49
CA PRO A 96 -29.12 19.55 1.04
C PRO A 96 -30.04 20.73 0.66
N ASP A 97 -29.51 21.95 0.63
CA ASP A 97 -30.26 23.15 0.20
C ASP A 97 -30.66 23.13 -1.29
N ARG A 98 -30.13 22.19 -2.08
CA ARG A 98 -30.48 21.98 -3.49
C ARG A 98 -31.24 20.69 -3.74
N GLY A 99 -31.77 20.06 -2.69
CA GLY A 99 -32.53 18.81 -2.77
C GLY A 99 -31.70 17.54 -2.60
N GLY A 100 -30.43 17.65 -2.20
CA GLY A 100 -29.62 16.52 -1.78
C GLY A 100 -29.85 16.12 -0.32
N THR A 101 -29.02 15.20 0.19
CA THR A 101 -29.12 14.69 1.57
C THR A 101 -27.86 14.97 2.37
N HIS A 102 -28.01 15.11 3.69
CA HIS A 102 -26.87 15.23 4.60
C HIS A 102 -25.97 13.97 4.55
N GLU A 103 -26.59 12.80 4.42
CA GLU A 103 -25.89 11.51 4.31
C GLU A 103 -24.97 11.48 3.09
N ALA A 104 -25.45 11.88 1.91
CA ALA A 104 -24.63 11.96 0.70
C ALA A 104 -23.44 12.93 0.87
N MET A 105 -23.65 14.04 1.57
CA MET A 105 -22.58 15.00 1.86
C MET A 105 -21.53 14.43 2.82
N VAL A 106 -21.95 13.65 3.82
CA VAL A 106 -21.03 12.95 4.75
C VAL A 106 -20.19 11.92 4.00
N GLU A 107 -20.80 11.10 3.15
CA GLU A 107 -20.08 10.12 2.32
C GLU A 107 -19.06 10.82 1.38
N LEU A 108 -19.45 11.91 0.74
CA LEU A 108 -18.56 12.69 -0.11
C LEU A 108 -17.36 13.26 0.67
N ASN A 109 -17.61 13.78 1.88
CA ASN A 109 -16.55 14.31 2.74
C ASN A 109 -15.56 13.22 3.17
N GLN A 110 -16.05 12.02 3.52
CA GLN A 110 -15.21 10.88 3.89
C GLN A 110 -14.33 10.45 2.71
N ALA A 111 -14.92 10.29 1.52
CA ALA A 111 -14.18 9.95 0.31
C ALA A 111 -13.13 11.01 -0.05
N TYR A 112 -13.45 12.29 0.12
CA TYR A 112 -12.52 13.40 -0.10
C TYR A 112 -11.32 13.36 0.84
N GLN A 113 -11.53 13.14 2.14
CA GLN A 113 -10.42 13.07 3.10
C GLN A 113 -9.48 11.89 2.78
N ALA A 114 -10.04 10.70 2.54
CA ALA A 114 -9.25 9.53 2.19
C ALA A 114 -8.46 9.73 0.89
N ALA A 115 -9.09 10.23 -0.17
CA ALA A 115 -8.42 10.50 -1.44
C ALA A 115 -7.33 11.57 -1.30
N ARG A 116 -7.54 12.58 -0.45
CA ARG A 116 -6.57 13.63 -0.18
C ARG A 116 -5.33 13.08 0.52
N GLU A 117 -5.51 12.33 1.62
CA GLU A 117 -4.39 11.72 2.36
C GLU A 117 -3.56 10.80 1.46
N MET A 118 -4.20 10.08 0.54
CA MET A 118 -3.51 9.18 -0.40
C MET A 118 -2.64 9.90 -1.43
N VAL A 119 -3.04 11.09 -1.90
CA VAL A 119 -2.30 11.84 -2.92
C VAL A 119 -1.20 12.70 -2.31
N GLU A 120 -1.33 13.05 -1.03
CA GLU A 120 -0.32 13.80 -0.28
C GLU A 120 0.78 12.90 0.37
N ALA A 121 0.58 11.58 0.44
CA ALA A 121 1.52 10.59 1.01
C ALA A 121 2.57 10.08 0.03
#